data_AF-A0A5K1GP92-F1
#
_entry.id   AF-A0A5K1GP92-F1
#
_cell.length_a   1.000
_cell.length_b   1.000
_cell.length_c   1.000
_cell.angle_alpha   90.00
_cell.angle_beta   90.00
_cell.angle_gamma   90.00
#
_symmetry.space_group_name_H-M   'P 1'
#
loop_
_entity.id
_entity.type
_entity.pdbx_description
1 polymer ?
#
loop_
_entity_poly.entity_id
_entity_poly.type
_entity_poly.pdbx_seq_one_letter_code
_entity_poly.pdbx_strand_id
1 'polypeptide(L)' 'CKVCMQTFICTTSEGKCREHADAKHPKVDVYQCFPHLKK' A
#
# COMPACT_ATOMS: atom_id res chain seq x y z
N CYS A 1 0.54 -5.24 1.72
CA CYS A 1 -0.75 -4.56 1.47
C CYS A 1 -1.87 -5.36 2.10
N LYS A 2 -2.83 -4.70 2.76
CA LYS A 2 -4.00 -5.34 3.40
C LYS A 2 -5.03 -5.86 2.38
N VAL A 3 -5.03 -5.32 1.16
CA VAL A 3 -6.00 -5.67 0.09
C VAL A 3 -5.59 -6.95 -0.64
N CYS A 4 -4.36 -7.02 -1.15
CA CYS A 4 -3.89 -8.22 -1.86
C CYS A 4 -3.15 -9.23 -0.98
N MET A 5 -3.02 -8.96 0.34
CA MET A 5 -2.30 -9.79 1.32
C MET A 5 -0.87 -10.17 0.92
N GLN A 6 -0.30 -9.51 -0.10
CA GLN A 6 1.09 -9.71 -0.48
C GLN A 6 1.99 -9.27 0.67
N THR A 7 2.90 -10.17 1.04
CA THR A 7 4.02 -9.96 1.96
C THR A 7 4.97 -8.94 1.35
N PHE A 8 4.52 -7.69 1.27
CA PHE A 8 5.37 -6.54 1.03
C PHE A 8 6.20 -6.40 2.29
N ILE A 9 7.44 -6.88 2.19
CA ILE A 9 8.51 -6.73 3.16
C ILE A 9 8.43 -5.29 3.69
N CYS A 10 8.17 -5.21 4.98
CA CYS A 10 7.66 -4.06 5.73
C CYS A 10 8.67 -2.91 5.88
N THR A 11 9.43 -2.59 4.82
CA THR A 11 10.48 -1.55 4.79
C THR A 11 10.42 -0.66 3.55
N THR A 12 9.45 -0.84 2.66
CA THR A 12 9.35 0.03 1.49
C THR A 12 8.76 1.38 1.90
N SER A 13 9.55 2.45 1.76
CA SER A 13 9.17 3.83 2.06
C SER A 13 7.81 4.20 1.47
N GLU A 14 7.13 5.20 2.04
CA GLU A 14 5.77 5.63 1.64
C GLU A 14 5.56 5.72 0.11
N GLY A 15 6.55 6.23 -0.64
CA GLY A 15 6.49 6.32 -2.10
C GLY A 15 6.29 4.98 -2.82
N LYS A 16 6.89 3.90 -2.31
CA LYS A 16 6.77 2.55 -2.87
C LYS A 16 5.43 1.91 -2.55
N CYS A 17 4.89 2.18 -1.36
CA CYS A 17 3.52 1.80 -1.00
C CYS A 17 2.49 2.53 -1.86
N ARG A 18 2.72 3.81 -2.17
CA ARG A 18 1.86 4.59 -3.06
C ARG A 18 1.89 4.07 -4.50
N GLU A 19 3.06 3.78 -5.04
CA GLU A 19 3.21 3.17 -6.37
C GLU A 19 2.50 1.81 -6.45
N HIS A 20 2.62 0.97 -5.41
CA HIS A 20 1.89 -0.28 -5.32
C HIS A 20 0.37 -0.06 -5.34
N ALA A 21 -0.13 0.87 -4.53
CA ALA A 21 -1.56 1.14 -4.46
C ALA A 21 -2.08 1.64 -5.81
N ASP A 22 -1.40 2.58 -6.46
CA ASP A 22 -1.79 3.12 -7.77
C ASP A 22 -1.79 2.03 -8.87
N ALA A 23 -0.72 1.24 -8.96
CA ALA A 23 -0.55 0.25 -10.02
C ALA A 23 -1.41 -1.02 -9.84
N LYS A 24 -1.65 -1.46 -8.60
CA LYS A 24 -2.36 -2.72 -8.29
C LYS A 24 -3.78 -2.51 -7.82
N HIS A 25 -4.05 -1.35 -7.21
CA HIS A 25 -5.33 -1.01 -6.65
C HIS A 25 -5.74 0.42 -7.07
N PRO A 26 -5.89 0.71 -8.37
CA PRO A 26 -6.16 2.06 -8.89
C PRO A 26 -7.48 2.69 -8.40
N LYS A 27 -8.31 1.91 -7.70
CA LYS A 27 -9.59 2.34 -7.10
C LYS A 27 -9.56 2.38 -5.57
N VAL A 28 -8.42 2.04 -4.97
CA VAL A 28 -8.29 1.89 -3.53
C VAL A 28 -7.22 2.85 -3.04
N ASP A 29 -7.58 3.60 -2.02
CA ASP A 29 -6.68 4.57 -1.42
C ASP A 29 -5.45 3.88 -0.79
N VAL A 30 -4.29 4.53 -0.84
CA VAL A 30 -3.04 3.99 -0.28
C VAL A 30 -3.18 3.66 1.21
N TYR A 31 -4.00 4.40 1.97
CA TYR A 31 -4.27 4.13 3.38
C TYR A 31 -5.19 2.94 3.60
N GLN A 32 -5.99 2.57 2.60
CA GLN A 32 -6.79 1.34 2.64
C GLN A 32 -5.90 0.10 2.38
N CYS A 33 -4.91 0.22 1.50
CA CYS A 33 -3.93 -0.83 1.23
C CYS A 33 -2.81 -0.91 2.29
N PHE A 34 -2.44 0.22 2.89
CA PHE A 34 -1.41 0.32 3.93
C PHE A 34 -1.93 1.20 5.09
N PRO A 35 -2.77 0.66 5.97
CA PRO A 35 -3.38 1.43 7.06
C PRO A 35 -2.37 1.98 8.07
N HIS A 36 -1.16 1.41 8.15
CA HIS A 36 -0.07 1.92 8.99
C HIS A 36 0.53 3.26 8.48
N LEU A 37 0.22 3.67 7.25
CA LEU A 37 0.62 4.99 6.71
C LEU A 37 -0.32 6.11 7.15
N LYS A 38 -1.51 5.76 7.67
CA LYS A 38 -2.44 6.72 8.22
C LYS A 38 -2.00 7.05 9.65
N LYS A 39 -1.47 8.26 9.85
CA LYS A 39 -1.21 8.82 11.19
C LYS A 39 -2.48 8.87 12.03
#